data_AF-A0A1E3B8L0-F1
#
_entry.id   AF-A0A1E3B8L0-F1
#
_cell.length_a   1.000
_cell.length_b   1.000
_cell.length_c   1.000
_cell.angle_alpha   90.00
_cell.angle_beta   90.00
_cell.angle_gamma   90.00
#
_symmetry.space_group_name_H-M   'P 1'
#
loop_
_entity.id
_entity.type
_entity.pdbx_description
1 polymer ?
#
loop_
_entity_poly.entity_id
_entity_poly.type
_entity_poly.pdbx_seq_one_letter_code
_entity_poly.pdbx_strand_id
1 'polypeptide(L)'
;MKTFEGFYRNLHSFPELSGQEERTSTTAAEYLNSLDFEVHTHIGGYGVAGVFRNGDGPTVLLRADMDALPMEEETGVPYASTRVMKDRNGVERPVAHACGHDFHVTALVAAASLLHSAKSEWSGTLVCVFQPSEELNGAKGMIEDGLYEKIPKPDVVLAQHVLKMRAGTVSVKSGRLLTAADAFDVM
;
A
#
# COMPACT_ATOMS: atom_id res chain seq x y z
N MET A 1 12.90 14.01 11.80
CA MET A 1 12.31 13.01 10.88
C MET A 1 12.96 11.67 11.19
N LYS A 2 12.26 10.75 11.86
CA LYS A 2 12.72 9.35 11.87
C LYS A 2 12.80 8.91 10.40
N THR A 3 13.92 8.34 9.97
CA THR A 3 14.15 8.00 8.56
C THR A 3 13.15 6.93 8.12
N PHE A 4 12.33 7.24 7.11
CA PHE A 4 11.41 6.29 6.47
C PHE A 4 12.15 5.09 5.84
N GLU A 5 13.46 5.20 5.66
CA GLU A 5 14.33 4.09 5.31
C GLU A 5 14.23 2.91 6.29
N GLY A 6 14.15 3.16 7.60
CA GLY A 6 13.99 2.08 8.59
C GLY A 6 12.65 1.36 8.43
N PHE A 7 11.60 2.11 8.11
CA PHE A 7 10.27 1.57 7.83
C PHE A 7 10.27 0.73 6.54
N TYR A 8 10.85 1.27 5.47
CA TYR A 8 11.06 0.55 4.20
C TYR A 8 11.80 -0.77 4.40
N ARG A 9 12.99 -0.73 5.02
CA ARG A 9 13.81 -1.94 5.24
C ARG A 9 13.05 -2.96 6.08
N ASN A 10 12.26 -2.50 7.05
CA ASN A 10 11.45 -3.37 7.89
C ASN A 10 10.30 -4.04 7.13
N LEU A 11 9.69 -3.38 6.14
CA LEU A 11 8.72 -4.04 5.26
C LEU A 11 9.43 -5.00 4.29
N HIS A 12 10.53 -4.54 3.67
CA HIS A 12 11.32 -5.34 2.72
C HIS A 12 11.85 -6.65 3.30
N SER A 13 12.31 -6.65 4.56
CA SER A 13 12.82 -7.86 5.22
C SER A 13 11.72 -8.80 5.74
N PHE A 14 10.47 -8.34 5.82
CA PHE A 14 9.35 -9.09 6.36
C PHE A 14 8.15 -9.11 5.38
N PRO A 15 8.35 -9.48 4.11
CA PRO A 15 7.29 -9.49 3.11
C PRO A 15 6.22 -10.54 3.42
N GLU A 16 5.01 -10.29 2.93
CA GLU A 16 3.86 -11.17 3.08
C GLU A 16 3.14 -11.37 1.74
N LEU A 17 2.71 -12.61 1.48
CA LEU A 17 1.99 -12.96 0.25
C LEU A 17 0.60 -12.33 0.20
N SER A 18 0.06 -12.20 -1.03
CA SER A 18 -1.31 -11.79 -1.26
C SER A 18 -2.29 -12.61 -0.40
N GLY A 19 -3.12 -11.93 0.38
CA GLY A 19 -4.13 -12.50 1.27
C GLY A 19 -3.60 -12.96 2.63
N GLN A 20 -2.34 -12.63 2.96
CA GLN A 20 -1.64 -12.99 4.18
C GLN A 20 -0.89 -11.79 4.80
N GLU A 21 -1.25 -10.55 4.44
CA GLU A 21 -0.55 -9.30 4.75
C GLU A 21 -0.84 -8.77 6.17
N GLU A 22 -0.98 -9.65 7.16
CA GLU A 22 -1.40 -9.31 8.52
C GLU A 22 -0.48 -8.28 9.19
N ARG A 23 0.83 -8.53 9.14
CA ARG A 23 1.83 -7.67 9.77
C ARG A 23 1.92 -6.33 9.06
N THR A 24 1.91 -6.35 7.73
CA THR A 24 2.04 -5.15 6.89
C THR A 24 0.83 -4.25 7.09
N SER A 25 -0.38 -4.83 7.07
CA SER A 25 -1.64 -4.16 7.42
C SER A 25 -1.60 -3.55 8.82
N THR A 26 -1.20 -4.34 9.83
CA THR A 26 -1.12 -3.87 11.23
C THR A 26 -0.14 -2.70 11.35
N THR A 27 1.03 -2.80 10.72
CA THR A 27 2.06 -1.76 10.73
C THR A 27 1.56 -0.45 10.11
N ALA A 28 0.85 -0.53 8.97
CA ALA A 28 0.27 0.65 8.33
C ALA A 28 -0.84 1.28 9.18
N ALA A 29 -1.74 0.46 9.74
CA ALA A 29 -2.83 0.92 10.61
C ALA A 29 -2.32 1.60 11.88
N GLU A 30 -1.33 1.02 12.56
CA GLU A 30 -0.70 1.61 13.74
C GLU A 30 -0.05 2.96 13.41
N TYR A 31 0.59 3.08 12.26
CA TYR A 31 1.19 4.34 11.83
C TYR A 31 0.14 5.43 11.62
N LEU A 32 -0.97 5.14 10.91
CA LEU A 32 -2.06 6.09 10.73
C LEU A 32 -2.73 6.49 12.04
N ASN A 33 -2.95 5.52 12.94
CA ASN A 33 -3.48 5.79 14.28
C ASN A 33 -2.58 6.77 15.06
N SER A 34 -1.25 6.66 14.91
CA SER A 34 -0.30 7.59 15.55
C SER A 34 -0.35 9.02 15.01
N LEU A 35 -1.05 9.25 13.89
CA LEU A 35 -1.26 10.54 13.24
C LEU A 35 -2.71 11.05 13.38
N ASP A 36 -3.48 10.51 14.33
CA ASP A 36 -4.87 10.91 14.60
C ASP A 36 -5.84 10.68 13.42
N PHE A 37 -5.56 9.70 12.55
CA PHE A 37 -6.50 9.28 11.52
C PHE A 37 -7.60 8.41 12.14
N GLU A 38 -8.82 8.50 11.61
CA GLU A 38 -9.86 7.49 11.82
C GLU A 38 -9.49 6.26 10.97
N VAL A 39 -9.05 5.18 11.63
CA VAL A 39 -8.55 3.98 10.94
C VAL A 39 -9.59 2.87 10.91
N HIS A 40 -9.82 2.35 9.72
CA HIS A 40 -10.62 1.15 9.45
C HIS A 40 -9.71 0.05 8.94
N THR A 41 -9.71 -1.10 9.62
CA THR A 41 -8.95 -2.29 9.23
C THR A 41 -9.89 -3.38 8.75
N HIS A 42 -9.28 -4.45 8.22
CA HIS A 42 -9.98 -5.65 7.75
C HIS A 42 -10.99 -5.41 6.64
N ILE A 43 -10.69 -4.49 5.73
CA ILE A 43 -11.53 -4.23 4.55
C ILE A 43 -11.07 -5.15 3.42
N GLY A 44 -11.91 -6.08 2.99
CA GLY A 44 -11.60 -7.02 1.92
C GLY A 44 -10.43 -7.95 2.26
N GLY A 45 -10.26 -8.33 3.53
CA GLY A 45 -9.15 -9.12 4.03
C GLY A 45 -8.24 -8.30 4.93
N TYR A 46 -7.05 -7.94 4.46
CA TYR A 46 -6.07 -7.14 5.21
C TYR A 46 -6.03 -5.66 4.78
N GLY A 47 -7.08 -5.15 4.14
CA GLY A 47 -7.11 -3.76 3.70
C GLY A 47 -7.28 -2.77 4.85
N VAL A 48 -6.58 -1.65 4.73
CA VAL A 48 -6.60 -0.56 5.70
C VAL A 48 -6.99 0.73 5.01
N ALA A 49 -7.90 1.49 5.61
CA ALA A 49 -8.22 2.84 5.20
C ALA A 49 -8.15 3.79 6.40
N GLY A 50 -7.40 4.88 6.28
CA GLY A 50 -7.36 5.96 7.26
C GLY A 50 -7.99 7.23 6.71
N VAL A 51 -8.81 7.90 7.52
CA VAL A 51 -9.45 9.17 7.17
C VAL A 51 -8.98 10.28 8.11
N PHE A 52 -8.45 11.36 7.54
CA PHE A 52 -8.04 12.55 8.28
C PHE A 52 -8.78 13.78 7.76
N ARG A 53 -9.57 14.42 8.63
CA ARG A 53 -10.40 15.59 8.30
C ARG A 53 -9.73 16.87 8.76
N ASN A 54 -9.60 17.81 7.84
CA ASN A 54 -8.91 19.08 8.06
C ASN A 54 -9.77 20.25 7.54
N GLY A 55 -10.95 20.40 8.13
CA GLY A 55 -11.93 21.41 7.72
C GLY A 55 -12.63 21.10 6.39
N ASP A 56 -13.35 22.10 5.88
CA ASP A 56 -14.12 21.98 4.65
C ASP A 56 -13.22 21.93 3.41
N GLY A 57 -13.61 21.13 2.42
CA GLY A 57 -12.87 21.00 1.17
C GLY A 57 -13.05 19.63 0.50
N PRO A 58 -12.28 19.38 -0.58
CA PRO A 58 -12.36 18.13 -1.33
C PRO A 58 -11.82 16.95 -0.52
N THR A 59 -12.25 15.75 -0.90
CA THR A 59 -11.73 14.48 -0.39
C THR A 59 -10.74 13.89 -1.41
N VAL A 60 -9.47 13.76 -1.00
CA VAL A 60 -8.42 13.17 -1.83
C VAL A 60 -8.00 11.83 -1.22
N LEU A 61 -8.04 10.77 -2.03
CA LEU A 61 -7.59 9.44 -1.65
C LEU A 61 -6.22 9.15 -2.25
N LEU A 62 -5.27 8.72 -1.41
CA LEU A 62 -3.97 8.23 -1.80
C LEU A 62 -3.91 6.71 -1.59
N ARG A 63 -3.51 5.96 -2.60
CA ARG A 63 -3.50 4.48 -2.58
C ARG A 63 -2.07 3.93 -2.70
N ALA A 64 -1.75 2.94 -1.86
CA ALA A 64 -0.60 2.06 -1.97
C ALA A 64 -1.06 0.58 -1.92
N ASP A 65 -0.39 -0.30 -2.65
CA ASP A 65 -0.47 -1.75 -2.55
C ASP A 65 0.57 -2.28 -1.54
N MET A 66 0.33 -3.48 -1.00
CA MET A 66 1.07 -4.00 0.16
C MET A 66 1.71 -5.37 -0.04
N ASP A 67 1.23 -6.18 -0.97
CA ASP A 67 1.60 -7.59 -1.06
C ASP A 67 2.96 -7.83 -1.71
N ALA A 68 3.54 -8.99 -1.39
CA ALA A 68 4.79 -9.48 -1.96
C ALA A 68 4.56 -10.71 -2.84
N LEU A 69 5.63 -11.18 -3.49
CA LEU A 69 5.58 -12.26 -4.48
C LEU A 69 6.26 -13.55 -3.97
N PRO A 70 5.80 -14.74 -4.39
CA PRO A 70 6.38 -16.03 -4.01
C PRO A 70 7.66 -16.33 -4.80
N MET A 71 8.72 -15.59 -4.53
CA MET A 71 10.03 -15.75 -5.16
C MET A 71 11.18 -15.49 -4.19
N GLU A 72 12.35 -16.04 -4.54
CA GLU A 72 13.59 -15.82 -3.81
C GLU A 72 14.17 -14.44 -4.13
N GLU A 73 14.71 -13.77 -3.11
CA GLU A 73 15.38 -12.49 -3.28
C GLU A 73 16.88 -12.69 -3.53
N GLU A 74 17.36 -12.22 -4.68
CA GLU A 74 18.77 -12.35 -5.09
C GLU A 74 19.53 -11.00 -5.08
N THR A 75 19.04 -10.01 -4.34
CA THR A 75 19.60 -8.64 -4.36
C THR A 75 20.93 -8.53 -3.59
N GLY A 76 21.15 -9.39 -2.58
CA GLY A 76 22.30 -9.36 -1.69
C GLY A 76 22.36 -8.17 -0.72
N VAL A 77 21.27 -7.39 -0.59
CA VAL A 77 21.24 -6.25 0.34
C VAL A 77 21.17 -6.72 1.80
N PRO A 78 21.66 -5.94 2.79
CA PRO A 78 21.67 -6.36 4.20
C PRO A 78 20.29 -6.60 4.83
N TYR A 79 19.23 -6.19 4.13
CA TYR A 79 17.83 -6.29 4.55
C TYR A 79 17.01 -7.18 3.60
N ALA A 80 17.68 -8.00 2.77
CA ALA A 80 17.02 -8.96 1.90
C ALA A 80 16.14 -9.91 2.71
N SER A 81 14.98 -10.25 2.15
CA SER A 81 14.06 -11.21 2.71
C SER A 81 14.69 -12.61 2.76
N THR A 82 14.52 -13.27 3.89
CA THR A 82 14.76 -14.71 4.06
C THR A 82 13.47 -15.46 4.38
N ARG A 83 12.32 -14.82 4.14
CA ARG A 83 11.00 -15.34 4.48
C ARG A 83 10.63 -16.50 3.57
N VAL A 84 10.00 -17.49 4.18
CA VAL A 84 9.30 -18.59 3.48
C VAL A 84 7.87 -18.63 4.02
N MET A 85 6.89 -18.64 3.12
CA MET A 85 5.47 -18.74 3.45
C MET A 85 4.80 -19.79 2.58
N LYS A 86 3.64 -20.29 3.03
CA LYS A 86 2.82 -21.18 2.21
C LYS A 86 2.00 -20.35 1.23
N ASP A 87 2.09 -20.66 -0.05
CA ASP A 87 1.23 -20.08 -1.06
C ASP A 87 -0.21 -20.61 -0.95
N ARG A 88 -1.10 -20.13 -1.82
CA ARG A 88 -2.51 -20.57 -1.88
C ARG A 88 -2.70 -22.08 -2.12
N ASN A 89 -1.69 -22.76 -2.65
CA ASN A 89 -1.70 -24.21 -2.88
C ASN A 89 -1.08 -24.98 -1.70
N GLY A 90 -0.70 -24.28 -0.62
CA GLY A 90 -0.05 -24.85 0.55
C GLY A 90 1.43 -25.17 0.36
N VAL A 91 2.04 -24.72 -0.74
CA VAL A 91 3.45 -24.99 -1.05
C VAL A 91 4.32 -23.92 -0.40
N GLU A 92 5.37 -24.33 0.30
CA GLU A 92 6.35 -23.40 0.87
C GLU A 92 7.17 -22.73 -0.24
N ARG A 93 7.15 -21.40 -0.26
CA ARG A 93 7.85 -20.56 -1.23
C ARG A 93 8.63 -19.47 -0.50
N PRO A 94 9.86 -19.15 -0.94
CA PRO A 94 10.48 -17.89 -0.57
C PRO A 94 9.57 -16.72 -0.94
N VAL A 95 9.67 -15.61 -0.21
CA VAL A 95 8.82 -14.43 -0.41
C VAL A 95 9.68 -13.17 -0.47
N ALA A 96 9.43 -12.31 -1.45
CA ALA A 96 10.18 -11.07 -1.64
C ALA A 96 9.33 -9.93 -2.24
N HIS A 97 9.63 -8.69 -1.85
CA HIS A 97 9.09 -7.51 -2.53
C HIS A 97 9.85 -7.21 -3.82
N ALA A 98 9.44 -7.85 -4.91
CA ALA A 98 10.05 -7.63 -6.24
C ALA A 98 9.33 -6.57 -7.08
N CYS A 99 8.10 -6.16 -6.70
CA CYS A 99 7.31 -5.13 -7.38
C CYS A 99 7.42 -3.73 -6.73
N GLY A 100 8.04 -3.64 -5.54
CA GLY A 100 8.26 -2.36 -4.83
C GLY A 100 7.09 -1.90 -3.95
N HIS A 101 6.16 -2.81 -3.60
CA HIS A 101 4.99 -2.48 -2.76
C HIS A 101 5.40 -2.00 -1.35
N ASP A 102 6.47 -2.53 -0.78
CA ASP A 102 7.11 -1.99 0.43
C ASP A 102 7.49 -0.52 0.31
N PHE A 103 8.01 -0.09 -0.84
CA PHE A 103 8.26 1.33 -1.12
C PHE A 103 6.94 2.10 -1.24
N HIS A 104 5.91 1.56 -1.89
CA HIS A 104 4.61 2.23 -2.00
C HIS A 104 3.97 2.48 -0.63
N VAL A 105 3.95 1.48 0.25
CA VAL A 105 3.48 1.62 1.64
C VAL A 105 4.30 2.67 2.38
N THR A 106 5.63 2.59 2.28
CA THR A 106 6.53 3.56 2.93
C THR A 106 6.28 4.98 2.43
N ALA A 107 6.12 5.17 1.12
CA ALA A 107 5.88 6.47 0.52
C ALA A 107 4.53 7.06 0.94
N LEU A 108 3.48 6.23 1.03
CA LEU A 108 2.17 6.69 1.49
C LEU A 108 2.20 7.06 2.98
N VAL A 109 2.86 6.26 3.82
CA VAL A 109 3.13 6.57 5.23
C VAL A 109 3.88 7.90 5.37
N ALA A 110 4.89 8.13 4.52
CA ALA A 110 5.62 9.39 4.50
C ALA A 110 4.77 10.58 4.05
N ALA A 111 3.93 10.39 3.04
CA ALA A 111 3.00 11.42 2.57
C ALA A 111 1.96 11.77 3.65
N ALA A 112 1.40 10.78 4.33
CA ALA A 112 0.47 10.99 5.44
C ALA A 112 1.12 11.78 6.58
N SER A 113 2.36 11.43 6.95
CA SER A 113 3.13 12.16 7.97
C SER A 113 3.39 13.61 7.59
N LEU A 114 3.81 13.84 6.33
CA LEU A 114 4.07 15.19 5.81
C LEU A 114 2.79 16.03 5.80
N LEU A 115 1.71 15.52 5.21
CA LEU A 115 0.43 16.24 5.09
C LEU A 115 -0.18 16.50 6.47
N HIS A 116 -0.09 15.55 7.40
CA HIS A 116 -0.52 15.77 8.79
C HIS A 116 0.29 16.89 9.45
N SER A 117 1.62 16.90 9.29
CA SER A 117 2.48 17.95 9.86
C SER A 117 2.25 19.34 9.26
N ALA A 118 1.78 19.40 8.01
CA ALA A 118 1.48 20.61 7.26
C ALA A 118 -0.02 20.93 7.24
N LYS A 119 -0.82 20.46 8.20
CA LYS A 119 -2.28 20.64 8.22
C LYS A 119 -2.76 22.10 8.25
N SER A 120 -1.91 23.06 8.60
CA SER A 120 -2.24 24.50 8.45
C SER A 120 -2.25 24.97 7.00
N GLU A 121 -1.62 24.24 6.07
CA GLU A 121 -1.38 24.67 4.70
C GLU A 121 -2.41 24.12 3.69
N TRP A 122 -3.37 23.33 4.15
CA TRP A 122 -4.39 22.73 3.30
C TRP A 122 -5.71 22.55 4.04
N SER A 123 -6.80 22.31 3.33
CA SER A 123 -8.11 21.97 3.89
C SER A 123 -8.80 20.86 3.11
N GLY A 124 -9.79 20.20 3.72
CA GLY A 124 -10.54 19.09 3.15
C GLY A 124 -10.30 17.78 3.88
N THR A 125 -10.40 16.65 3.17
CA THR A 125 -10.20 15.31 3.74
C THR A 125 -9.10 14.55 3.00
N LEU A 126 -8.14 14.02 3.75
CA LEU A 126 -7.14 13.08 3.26
C LEU A 126 -7.58 11.66 3.62
N VAL A 127 -7.68 10.79 2.62
CA VAL A 127 -7.90 9.35 2.81
C VAL A 127 -6.64 8.60 2.36
N CYS A 128 -6.11 7.74 3.21
CA CYS A 128 -5.00 6.85 2.87
C CYS A 128 -5.53 5.42 2.80
N VAL A 129 -5.38 4.75 1.66
CA VAL A 129 -5.75 3.35 1.48
C VAL A 129 -4.50 2.51 1.24
N PHE A 130 -4.33 1.51 2.08
CA PHE A 130 -3.35 0.44 1.91
C PHE A 130 -4.10 -0.81 1.46
N GLN A 131 -3.96 -1.12 0.18
CA GLN A 131 -4.66 -2.19 -0.50
C GLN A 131 -3.87 -3.50 -0.37
N PRO A 132 -4.48 -4.60 0.11
CA PRO A 132 -3.86 -5.91 0.08
C PRO A 132 -3.98 -6.50 -1.32
N SER A 133 -3.28 -7.60 -1.58
CA SER A 133 -3.57 -8.53 -2.68
C SER A 133 -3.73 -7.88 -4.05
N GLU A 134 -2.86 -6.92 -4.37
CA GLU A 134 -2.90 -6.23 -5.67
C GLU A 134 -2.66 -7.20 -6.82
N GLU A 135 -1.76 -8.16 -6.61
CA GLU A 135 -1.38 -9.20 -7.57
C GLU A 135 -2.55 -10.16 -7.90
N LEU A 136 -3.69 -10.00 -7.23
CA LEU A 136 -4.92 -10.76 -7.42
C LEU A 136 -6.13 -9.83 -7.69
N ASN A 137 -6.96 -9.58 -6.67
CA ASN A 137 -8.23 -8.86 -6.82
C ASN A 137 -8.50 -7.92 -5.63
N GLY A 138 -7.46 -7.45 -4.93
CA GLY A 138 -7.60 -6.73 -3.67
C GLY A 138 -8.46 -5.46 -3.75
N ALA A 139 -8.33 -4.67 -4.81
CA ALA A 139 -9.16 -3.49 -5.03
C ALA A 139 -10.66 -3.84 -5.11
N LYS A 140 -10.99 -4.90 -5.86
CA LYS A 140 -12.35 -5.40 -5.99
C LYS A 140 -12.85 -5.93 -4.64
N GLY A 141 -12.03 -6.71 -3.94
CA GLY A 141 -12.35 -7.23 -2.60
C GLY A 141 -12.67 -6.13 -1.59
N MET A 142 -11.90 -5.03 -1.58
CA MET A 142 -12.18 -3.89 -0.70
C MET A 142 -13.50 -3.18 -1.05
N ILE A 143 -13.78 -2.99 -2.34
CA ILE A 143 -15.02 -2.35 -2.79
C ILE A 143 -16.23 -3.22 -2.46
N GLU A 144 -16.16 -4.52 -2.70
CA GLU A 144 -17.22 -5.48 -2.38
C GLU A 144 -17.46 -5.61 -0.87
N ASP A 145 -16.43 -5.41 -0.05
CA ASP A 145 -16.52 -5.35 1.42
C ASP A 145 -16.89 -3.96 1.97
N GLY A 146 -17.46 -3.10 1.12
CA GLY A 146 -18.04 -1.84 1.56
C GLY A 146 -17.03 -0.75 1.94
N LEU A 147 -15.86 -0.68 1.27
CA LEU A 147 -14.87 0.39 1.49
C LEU A 147 -15.54 1.78 1.58
N TYR A 148 -16.35 2.14 0.59
CA TYR A 148 -16.99 3.46 0.52
C TYR A 148 -18.19 3.64 1.46
N GLU A 149 -18.56 2.62 2.24
CA GLU A 149 -19.48 2.76 3.37
C GLU A 149 -18.74 3.18 4.64
N LYS A 150 -17.44 2.87 4.72
CA LYS A 150 -16.57 3.17 5.86
C LYS A 150 -15.84 4.51 5.69
N ILE A 151 -15.45 4.86 4.46
CA ILE A 151 -14.73 6.10 4.15
C ILE A 151 -15.58 7.06 3.30
N PRO A 152 -15.35 8.38 3.38
CA PRO A 152 -15.98 9.33 2.48
C PRO A 152 -15.59 9.03 1.02
N LYS A 153 -16.56 9.17 0.11
CA LYS A 153 -16.30 9.02 -1.32
C LYS A 153 -15.31 10.09 -1.79
N PRO A 154 -14.18 9.73 -2.41
CA PRO A 154 -13.20 10.70 -2.85
C PRO A 154 -13.63 11.44 -4.12
N ASP A 155 -13.24 12.71 -4.21
CA ASP A 155 -13.32 13.50 -5.45
C ASP A 155 -12.20 13.10 -6.42
N VAL A 156 -11.03 12.77 -5.88
CA VAL A 156 -9.84 12.36 -6.64
C VAL A 156 -9.15 11.19 -5.95
N VAL A 157 -8.75 10.19 -6.74
CA VAL A 157 -7.88 9.09 -6.31
C VAL A 157 -6.51 9.27 -6.99
N LEU A 158 -5.45 9.26 -6.20
CA LEU A 158 -4.06 9.30 -6.65
C LEU A 158 -3.36 8.00 -6.24
N ALA A 159 -2.61 7.43 -7.17
CA ALA A 159 -1.77 6.25 -6.94
C ALA A 159 -0.47 6.41 -7.73
N GLN A 160 0.56 5.71 -7.30
CA GLN A 160 1.84 5.65 -8.00
C GLN A 160 2.34 4.22 -8.08
N HIS A 161 3.27 3.97 -9.00
CA HIS A 161 4.07 2.76 -9.03
C HIS A 161 5.54 3.14 -9.25
N VAL A 162 6.44 2.58 -8.46
CA VAL A 162 7.88 2.75 -8.65
C VAL A 162 8.31 1.98 -9.88
N LEU A 163 9.08 2.63 -10.74
CA LEU A 163 9.59 2.04 -11.98
C LEU A 163 11.10 2.22 -12.04
N LYS A 164 11.75 1.45 -12.91
CA LYS A 164 13.19 1.57 -13.20
C LYS A 164 13.46 2.83 -14.04
N MET A 165 13.24 3.98 -13.43
CA MET A 165 13.44 5.32 -13.99
C MET A 165 14.46 6.10 -13.15
N ARG A 166 14.97 7.21 -13.70
CA ARG A 166 15.90 8.08 -12.97
C ARG A 166 15.24 8.62 -11.69
N ALA A 167 15.89 8.43 -10.54
CA ALA A 167 15.43 8.97 -9.26
C ALA A 167 15.18 10.49 -9.34
N GLY A 168 14.11 10.96 -8.67
CA GLY A 168 13.65 12.34 -8.73
C GLY A 168 12.77 12.68 -9.94
N THR A 169 12.41 11.68 -10.76
CA THR A 169 11.51 11.87 -11.90
C THR A 169 10.11 11.38 -11.55
N VAL A 170 9.10 12.20 -11.82
CA VAL A 170 7.69 11.80 -11.80
C VAL A 170 7.18 11.84 -13.24
N SER A 171 6.65 10.73 -13.72
CA SER A 171 6.04 10.63 -15.05
C SER A 171 4.53 10.61 -14.92
N VAL A 172 3.86 11.49 -15.65
CA VAL A 172 2.39 11.55 -15.72
C VAL A 172 1.97 11.54 -17.19
N LYS A 173 0.88 10.85 -17.49
CA LYS A 173 0.26 10.84 -18.82
C LYS A 173 -1.25 10.75 -18.64
N SER A 174 -1.97 11.48 -19.49
CA SER A 174 -3.44 11.39 -19.56
C SER A 174 -3.89 10.13 -20.32
N GLY A 175 -5.03 9.59 -19.92
CA GLY A 175 -5.59 8.37 -20.51
C GLY A 175 -4.95 7.09 -19.95
N ARG A 176 -4.98 6.01 -20.73
CA ARG A 176 -4.49 4.69 -20.29
C ARG A 176 -2.97 4.70 -20.12
N LEU A 177 -2.51 4.32 -18.92
CA LEU A 177 -1.10 4.34 -18.53
C LEU A 177 -0.49 2.93 -18.45
N LEU A 178 -1.18 2.01 -17.75
CA LEU A 178 -0.80 0.61 -17.62
C LEU A 178 -1.74 -0.26 -18.48
N THR A 179 -1.20 -1.30 -19.10
CA THR A 179 -1.99 -2.35 -19.75
C THR A 179 -2.64 -3.23 -18.69
N ALA A 180 -3.87 -3.69 -18.94
CA ALA A 180 -4.55 -4.64 -18.06
C ALA A 180 -3.67 -5.89 -17.84
N ALA A 181 -3.66 -6.43 -16.62
CA ALA A 181 -3.13 -7.75 -16.34
C ALA A 181 -4.27 -8.76 -16.52
N ASP A 182 -4.12 -9.68 -17.47
CA ASP A 182 -4.97 -10.86 -17.62
C ASP A 182 -4.25 -12.06 -16.98
N ALA A 183 -4.85 -12.67 -15.97
CA ALA A 183 -4.35 -13.92 -15.38
C ALA A 183 -5.04 -15.10 -16.07
N PHE A 184 -4.25 -15.99 -16.68
CA PHE A 184 -4.75 -17.27 -17.22
C PHE A 184 -4.36 -18.40 -16.28
N ASP A 185 -5.36 -19.08 -15.73
CA ASP A 185 -5.17 -20.35 -15.04
C ASP A 185 -5.22 -21.48 -16.09
N VAL A 186 -4.08 -22.11 -16.34
CA VAL A 186 -3.97 -23.26 -17.25
C VAL A 186 -3.90 -24.51 -16.37
N MET A 187 -5.07 -25.05 -16.05
CA MET A 187 -5.23 -26.33 -15.35
C MET A 187 -4.87 -27.51 -16.25
#